data_AF-A0A8T4KBA0-F1
#
_entry.id   AF-A0A8T4KBA0-F1
#
_cell.length_a   1.000
_cell.length_b   1.000
_cell.length_c   1.000
_cell.angle_alpha   90.00
_cell.angle_beta   90.00
_cell.angle_gamma   90.00
#
_symmetry.space_group_name_H-M   'P 1'
#
loop_
_entity.id
_entity.type
_entity.pdbx_description
1 polymer ?
#
loop_
_entity_poly.entity_id
_entity_poly.type
_entity_poly.pdbx_seq_one_letter_code
_entity_poly.pdbx_strand_id
1 'polypeptide(L)'
;MDYLERNHTILQEMSSARLSKGLQVGVSLTGDGKPKTVFNCLGNYDSEFLACELYTGLKRTLRHNSDTVRARATAELAVIRHIAQFYPHLVPELPAFYGLLVGKNGESLGSITEDFSKGGLYKVEDVFTPFMIKHRERIPTELKNAFVDMELDEEDLARMCFIVNGARRIGDFDNIDLTQEAFDEIGFASLCLNPGQYTLRIDYDI
;
A
#
# COMPACT_ATOMS: atom_id res chain seq x y z
N MET A 1 7.55 -6.04 18.01
CA MET A 1 6.13 -5.88 17.66
C MET A 1 5.97 -6.32 16.23
N ASP A 2 4.99 -7.16 15.94
CA ASP A 2 4.69 -7.57 14.57
C ASP A 2 4.09 -6.42 13.76
N TYR A 3 4.23 -6.44 12.43
CA TYR A 3 3.65 -5.41 11.57
C TYR A 3 2.13 -5.33 11.74
N LEU A 4 1.43 -6.46 11.88
CA LEU A 4 -0.02 -6.48 11.99
C LEU A 4 -0.52 -5.89 13.31
N GLU A 5 0.22 -6.09 14.40
CA GLU A 5 -0.08 -5.48 15.71
C GLU A 5 0.03 -3.96 15.62
N ARG A 6 1.14 -3.45 15.08
CA ARG A 6 1.34 -2.02 14.81
C ARG A 6 0.23 -1.48 13.92
N ASN A 7 -0.07 -2.16 12.82
CA ASN A 7 -1.07 -1.75 11.85
C ASN A 7 -2.46 -1.62 12.49
N HIS A 8 -2.84 -2.57 13.34
CA HIS A 8 -4.11 -2.52 14.06
C HIS A 8 -4.22 -1.30 14.97
N THR A 9 -3.17 -1.00 15.75
CA THR A 9 -3.12 0.18 16.63
C THR A 9 -3.26 1.47 15.82
N ILE A 10 -2.51 1.62 14.72
CA ILE A 10 -2.56 2.83 13.88
C ILE A 10 -3.95 3.00 13.26
N LEU A 11 -4.59 1.93 12.78
CA LEU A 11 -5.95 2.00 12.24
C LEU A 11 -7.00 2.38 13.30
N GLN A 12 -6.82 1.93 14.54
CA GLN A 12 -7.66 2.36 15.66
C GLN A 12 -7.49 3.86 15.95
N GLU A 13 -6.26 4.37 16.03
CA GLU A 13 -5.99 5.81 16.18
C GLU A 13 -6.67 6.61 15.06
N MET A 14 -6.48 6.16 13.82
CA MET A 14 -7.01 6.80 12.62
C MET A 14 -8.54 6.85 12.58
N SER A 15 -9.23 5.88 13.19
CA SER A 15 -10.70 5.88 13.27
C SER A 15 -11.26 7.10 14.02
N SER A 16 -10.44 7.71 14.89
CA SER A 16 -10.76 8.96 15.58
C SER A 16 -10.31 10.21 14.83
N ALA A 17 -9.48 10.05 13.78
CA ALA A 17 -9.00 11.16 12.97
C ALA A 17 -10.06 11.63 11.98
N ARG A 18 -10.22 12.96 11.85
CA ARG A 18 -11.08 13.55 10.81
C ARG A 18 -10.38 13.49 9.46
N LEU A 19 -10.53 12.36 8.77
CA LEU A 19 -10.10 12.23 7.38
C LEU A 19 -11.09 12.96 6.47
N SER A 20 -10.58 13.70 5.49
CA SER A 20 -11.39 14.48 4.54
C SER A 20 -11.09 14.08 3.10
N LYS A 21 -11.92 14.56 2.15
CA LYS A 21 -11.67 14.31 0.74
C LYS A 21 -10.34 14.94 0.33
N GLY A 22 -9.38 14.05 0.06
CA GLY A 22 -7.99 14.40 -0.11
C GLY A 22 -7.58 14.98 -1.45
N LEU A 23 -6.51 15.79 -1.47
CA LEU A 23 -5.85 16.25 -2.70
C LEU A 23 -5.34 15.05 -3.50
N GLN A 24 -5.61 14.98 -4.80
CA GLN A 24 -5.00 13.95 -5.64
C GLN A 24 -3.52 14.28 -5.83
N VAL A 25 -2.65 13.37 -5.38
CA VAL A 25 -1.18 13.54 -5.45
C VAL A 25 -0.51 12.48 -6.33
N GLY A 26 -1.25 11.46 -6.78
CA GLY A 26 -0.75 10.45 -7.71
C GLY A 26 -1.82 9.95 -8.69
N VAL A 27 -1.40 9.59 -9.90
CA VAL A 27 -2.24 8.97 -10.92
C VAL A 27 -1.45 7.99 -11.77
N SER A 28 -1.96 6.77 -11.90
CA SER A 28 -1.52 5.77 -12.86
C SER A 28 -2.54 5.72 -14.01
N LEU A 29 -2.04 5.64 -15.24
CA LEU A 29 -2.85 5.66 -16.45
C LEU A 29 -2.90 4.27 -17.10
N THR A 30 -4.01 3.99 -17.78
CA THR A 30 -4.13 2.88 -18.73
C THR A 30 -3.41 3.20 -20.04
N GLY A 31 -3.22 2.20 -20.91
CA GLY A 31 -2.62 2.41 -22.23
C GLY A 31 -3.38 3.39 -23.13
N ASP A 32 -4.68 3.60 -22.88
CA ASP A 32 -5.51 4.63 -23.54
C ASP A 32 -5.48 6.00 -22.85
N GLY A 33 -4.54 6.22 -21.91
CA GLY A 33 -4.31 7.50 -21.25
C GLY A 33 -5.36 7.89 -20.19
N LYS A 34 -6.26 6.98 -19.82
CA LYS A 34 -7.28 7.23 -18.79
C LYS A 34 -6.76 6.81 -17.40
N PRO A 35 -7.19 7.46 -16.32
CA PRO A 35 -6.84 7.03 -14.97
C PRO A 35 -7.25 5.57 -14.69
N LYS A 36 -6.28 4.74 -14.31
CA LYS A 36 -6.44 3.36 -13.81
C LYS A 36 -6.57 3.41 -12.28
N THR A 37 -5.55 3.98 -11.64
CA THR A 37 -5.40 4.10 -10.19
C THR A 37 -5.13 5.55 -9.85
N VAL A 38 -5.74 6.05 -8.78
CA VAL A 38 -5.47 7.40 -8.24
C VAL A 38 -5.06 7.28 -6.78
N PHE A 39 -4.21 8.20 -6.35
CA PHE A 39 -3.78 8.33 -4.96
C PHE A 39 -4.17 9.72 -4.44
N ASN A 40 -5.03 9.74 -3.43
CA ASN A 40 -5.52 10.96 -2.78
C ASN A 40 -4.95 11.08 -1.37
N CYS A 41 -4.30 12.19 -1.03
CA CYS A 41 -3.86 12.49 0.33
C CYS A 41 -5.04 12.95 1.19
N LEU A 42 -5.52 12.11 2.11
CA LEU A 42 -6.68 12.35 2.97
C LEU A 42 -6.42 13.32 4.13
N GLY A 43 -5.16 13.72 4.32
CA GLY A 43 -4.70 14.58 5.41
C GLY A 43 -3.62 13.90 6.26
N ASN A 44 -3.42 14.42 7.45
CA ASN A 44 -2.44 13.94 8.42
C ASN A 44 -3.03 13.97 9.84
N TYR A 45 -2.38 13.26 10.75
CA TYR A 45 -2.64 13.33 12.19
C TYR A 45 -1.37 12.98 12.97
N ASP A 46 -1.28 13.44 14.21
CA ASP A 46 -0.21 13.04 15.12
C ASP A 46 -0.53 11.67 15.70
N SER A 47 0.26 10.65 15.34
CA SER A 47 0.15 9.31 15.92
C SER A 47 0.84 9.30 17.28
N GLU A 48 0.07 9.05 18.33
CA GLU A 48 0.61 8.87 19.68
C GLU A 48 1.48 7.62 19.75
N PHE A 49 1.06 6.54 19.10
CA PHE A 49 1.78 5.27 19.07
C PHE A 49 3.15 5.38 18.40
N LEU A 50 3.27 6.10 17.28
CA LEU A 50 4.55 6.29 16.59
C LEU A 50 5.32 7.53 17.04
N ALA A 51 4.72 8.39 17.87
CA ALA A 51 5.26 9.68 18.28
C ALA A 51 5.69 10.55 17.08
N CYS A 52 4.90 10.53 16.00
CA CYS A 52 5.16 11.31 14.80
C CYS A 52 3.88 11.67 14.04
N GLU A 53 3.98 12.70 13.20
CA GLU A 53 2.93 13.06 12.25
C GLU A 53 2.88 12.03 11.10
N LEU A 54 1.72 11.39 10.94
CA LEU A 54 1.43 10.45 9.86
C LEU A 54 0.55 11.09 8.80
N TYR A 55 0.99 11.03 7.54
CA TYR A 55 0.20 11.43 6.39
C TYR A 55 -0.51 10.21 5.84
N THR A 56 -1.80 10.38 5.52
CA THR A 56 -2.69 9.30 5.14
C THR A 56 -3.11 9.47 3.69
N GLY A 57 -2.99 8.41 2.91
CA GLY A 57 -3.38 8.35 1.51
C GLY A 57 -4.43 7.28 1.24
N LEU A 58 -5.25 7.52 0.22
CA LEU A 58 -6.22 6.58 -0.31
C LEU A 58 -5.84 6.23 -1.74
N LYS A 59 -5.47 4.97 -1.94
CA LYS A 59 -5.25 4.36 -3.25
C LYS A 59 -6.56 3.77 -3.77
N ARG A 60 -7.08 4.30 -4.89
CA ARG A 60 -8.33 3.84 -5.50
C ARG A 60 -8.08 3.32 -6.90
N THR A 61 -8.64 2.15 -7.22
CA THR A 61 -8.73 1.69 -8.61
C THR A 61 -10.11 2.02 -9.16
N LEU A 62 -10.18 2.80 -10.24
CA LEU A 62 -11.43 3.41 -10.70
C LEU A 62 -12.32 2.48 -11.53
N ARG A 63 -11.81 1.33 -11.95
CA ARG A 63 -12.50 0.39 -12.87
C ARG A 63 -12.84 -0.96 -12.24
N HIS A 64 -12.62 -1.13 -10.93
CA HIS A 64 -12.85 -2.40 -10.24
C HIS A 64 -14.07 -2.33 -9.33
N ASN A 65 -14.74 -3.48 -9.19
CA ASN A 65 -15.83 -3.62 -8.24
C ASN A 65 -15.30 -3.79 -6.80
N SER A 66 -16.19 -3.69 -5.83
CA SER A 66 -15.89 -3.78 -4.39
C SER A 66 -15.11 -5.06 -4.00
N ASP A 67 -15.41 -6.20 -4.63
CA ASP A 67 -14.78 -7.48 -4.29
C ASP A 67 -13.35 -7.55 -4.83
N THR A 68 -13.13 -7.07 -6.05
CA THR A 68 -11.79 -6.97 -6.63
C THR A 68 -10.92 -5.99 -5.83
N VAL A 69 -11.47 -4.86 -5.38
CA VAL A 69 -10.75 -3.91 -4.52
C VAL A 69 -10.35 -4.58 -3.20
N ARG A 70 -11.28 -5.32 -2.57
CA ARG A 70 -11.00 -6.06 -1.34
C ARG A 70 -9.91 -7.10 -1.53
N ALA A 71 -10.03 -7.94 -2.56
CA ALA A 71 -9.06 -8.99 -2.83
C ALA A 71 -7.64 -8.42 -3.03
N ARG A 72 -7.51 -7.32 -3.77
CA ARG A 72 -6.23 -6.63 -3.96
C ARG A 72 -5.67 -6.04 -2.67
N ALA A 73 -6.48 -5.34 -1.88
CA ALA A 73 -6.02 -4.79 -0.61
C ALA A 73 -5.52 -5.89 0.35
N THR A 74 -6.22 -7.02 0.41
CA THR A 74 -5.77 -8.18 1.20
C THR A 74 -4.47 -8.75 0.67
N ALA A 75 -4.32 -8.85 -0.66
CA ALA A 75 -3.10 -9.32 -1.30
C ALA A 75 -1.89 -8.42 -0.98
N GLU A 76 -2.04 -7.10 -1.13
CA GLU A 76 -0.97 -6.16 -0.80
C GLU A 76 -0.59 -6.23 0.70
N LEU A 77 -1.57 -6.32 1.60
CA LEU A 77 -1.28 -6.48 3.04
C LEU A 77 -0.54 -7.79 3.35
N ALA A 78 -0.87 -8.87 2.64
CA ALA A 78 -0.18 -10.16 2.78
C ALA A 78 1.29 -10.06 2.38
N VAL A 79 1.56 -9.41 1.26
CA VAL A 79 2.92 -9.12 0.79
C VAL A 79 3.70 -8.27 1.79
N ILE A 80 3.10 -7.19 2.28
CA ILE A 80 3.72 -6.30 3.29
C ILE A 80 4.09 -7.08 4.55
N ARG A 81 3.15 -7.91 5.05
CA ARG A 81 3.38 -8.75 6.22
C ARG A 81 4.52 -9.73 5.98
N HIS A 82 4.53 -10.41 4.84
CA HIS A 82 5.57 -11.37 4.49
C HIS A 82 6.95 -10.70 4.49
N ILE A 83 7.08 -9.54 3.83
CA ILE A 83 8.33 -8.77 3.84
C ILE A 83 8.71 -8.39 5.27
N ALA A 84 7.77 -7.89 6.06
CA ALA A 84 8.04 -7.49 7.45
C ALA A 84 8.49 -8.65 8.35
N GLN A 85 7.95 -9.85 8.12
CA GLN A 85 8.26 -11.05 8.90
C GLN A 85 9.63 -11.64 8.54
N PHE A 86 9.95 -11.74 7.25
CA PHE A 86 11.16 -12.42 6.78
C PHE A 86 12.35 -11.46 6.57
N TYR A 87 12.08 -10.18 6.34
CA TYR A 87 13.09 -9.15 6.09
C TYR A 87 12.84 -7.92 6.99
N PRO A 88 12.98 -8.07 8.32
CA PRO A 88 12.61 -7.02 9.29
C PRO A 88 13.39 -5.71 9.12
N HIS A 89 14.58 -5.74 8.53
CA HIS A 89 15.35 -4.53 8.21
C HIS A 89 14.74 -3.68 7.09
N LEU A 90 13.81 -4.22 6.30
CA LEU A 90 13.04 -3.48 5.29
C LEU A 90 11.79 -2.81 5.85
N VAL A 91 11.37 -3.12 7.08
CA VAL A 91 10.18 -2.53 7.72
C VAL A 91 10.17 -1.00 7.73
N PRO A 92 11.30 -0.29 7.93
CA PRO A 92 11.33 1.17 7.84
C PRO A 92 11.02 1.74 6.45
N GLU A 93 11.06 0.92 5.40
CA GLU A 93 10.82 1.30 4.00
C GLU A 93 9.40 0.99 3.53
N LEU A 94 8.72 0.06 4.22
CA LEU A 94 7.30 -0.25 4.05
C LEU A 94 6.44 0.88 4.64
N PRO A 95 5.17 1.01 4.21
CA PRO A 95 4.25 1.95 4.83
C PRO A 95 4.09 1.64 6.33
N ALA A 96 3.92 2.68 7.15
CA ALA A 96 3.69 2.52 8.58
C ALA A 96 2.44 1.68 8.88
N PHE A 97 1.42 1.81 8.03
CA PHE A 97 0.15 1.10 8.10
C PHE A 97 -0.41 0.85 6.69
N TYR A 98 -1.31 -0.13 6.60
CA TYR A 98 -2.07 -0.45 5.39
C TYR A 98 -3.41 -1.09 5.76
N GLY A 99 -4.50 -0.66 5.16
CA GLY A 99 -5.83 -1.20 5.42
C GLY A 99 -6.79 -1.02 4.26
N LEU A 100 -7.99 -1.58 4.41
CA LEU A 100 -9.08 -1.39 3.46
C LEU A 100 -10.02 -0.29 3.94
N LEU A 101 -10.30 0.69 3.07
CA LEU A 101 -11.34 1.67 3.30
C LEU A 101 -12.70 1.12 2.86
N VAL A 102 -13.65 1.10 3.79
CA VAL A 102 -15.02 0.64 3.51
C VAL A 102 -16.01 1.78 3.72
N GLY A 103 -16.85 2.00 2.71
CA GLY A 103 -17.90 3.01 2.72
C GLY A 103 -19.06 2.64 3.64
N LYS A 104 -19.99 3.59 3.79
CA LYS A 104 -21.16 3.47 4.68
C LYS A 104 -22.04 2.25 4.35
N ASN A 105 -22.11 1.85 3.08
CA ASN A 105 -22.93 0.71 2.64
C ASN A 105 -22.15 -0.60 2.61
N GLY A 106 -20.92 -0.63 3.14
CA GLY A 106 -20.08 -1.83 3.18
C GLY A 106 -19.25 -2.07 1.92
N GLU A 107 -19.35 -1.18 0.92
CA GLU A 107 -18.56 -1.23 -0.30
C GLU A 107 -17.09 -0.89 -0.06
N SER A 108 -16.19 -1.62 -0.70
CA SER A 108 -14.74 -1.36 -0.66
C SER A 108 -14.40 -0.17 -1.54
N LEU A 109 -13.88 0.91 -0.96
CA LEU A 109 -13.60 2.17 -1.68
C LEU A 109 -12.17 2.27 -2.21
N GLY A 110 -11.23 1.56 -1.57
CA GLY A 110 -9.81 1.57 -1.90
C GLY A 110 -8.95 1.15 -0.70
N SER A 111 -7.64 1.17 -0.87
CA SER A 111 -6.69 0.89 0.21
C SER A 111 -6.26 2.19 0.87
N ILE A 112 -6.24 2.21 2.20
CA ILE A 112 -5.71 3.31 2.99
C ILE A 112 -4.30 2.96 3.45
N THR A 113 -3.34 3.87 3.27
CA THR A 113 -1.92 3.62 3.53
C THR A 113 -1.20 4.93 3.84
N GLU A 114 0.04 4.85 4.31
CA GLU A 114 0.90 6.03 4.46
C GLU A 114 1.06 6.77 3.14
N ASP A 115 0.89 8.10 3.17
CA ASP A 115 1.27 8.99 2.08
C ASP A 115 2.71 9.48 2.27
N PHE A 116 3.66 8.77 1.64
CA PHE A 116 5.08 9.11 1.70
C PHE A 116 5.40 10.51 1.15
N SER A 117 4.57 11.04 0.25
CA SER A 117 4.76 12.38 -0.32
C SER A 117 4.51 13.49 0.71
N LYS A 118 3.89 13.17 1.86
CA LYS A 118 3.45 14.11 2.88
C LYS A 118 2.56 15.22 2.31
N GLY A 119 1.46 14.82 1.67
CA GLY A 119 0.53 15.77 1.02
C GLY A 119 1.11 16.45 -0.21
N GLY A 120 2.04 15.79 -0.90
CA GLY A 120 2.72 16.32 -2.09
C GLY A 120 3.90 17.24 -1.80
N LEU A 121 4.33 17.37 -0.54
CA LEU A 121 5.54 18.11 -0.17
C LEU A 121 6.80 17.51 -0.82
N TYR A 122 6.88 16.19 -0.85
CA TYR A 122 7.97 15.45 -1.48
C TYR A 122 7.51 14.81 -2.77
N LYS A 123 8.32 14.97 -3.81
CA LYS A 123 8.13 14.26 -5.06
C LYS A 123 8.39 12.77 -4.85
N VAL A 124 7.47 11.95 -5.35
CA VAL A 124 7.65 10.50 -5.48
C VAL A 124 8.32 10.23 -6.82
N GLU A 125 9.47 9.58 -6.78
CA GLU A 125 10.25 9.24 -7.98
C GLU A 125 10.30 7.73 -8.16
N ASP A 126 9.69 7.24 -9.23
CA ASP A 126 9.68 5.82 -9.53
C ASP A 126 11.09 5.31 -9.87
N VAL A 127 11.46 4.15 -9.33
CA VAL A 127 12.70 3.45 -9.72
C VAL A 127 12.59 2.92 -11.16
N PHE A 128 11.37 2.62 -11.60
CA PHE A 128 11.04 2.20 -12.95
C PHE A 128 10.38 3.33 -13.75
N THR A 129 10.73 3.45 -15.03
CA THR A 129 9.94 4.16 -16.03
C THR A 129 9.70 3.24 -17.22
N PRO A 130 8.69 3.48 -18.07
CA PRO A 130 8.35 2.58 -19.19
C PRO A 130 9.50 2.27 -20.17
N PHE A 131 10.62 3.00 -20.09
CA PHE A 131 11.77 2.85 -20.97
C PHE A 131 13.06 2.43 -20.25
N MET A 132 13.12 2.49 -18.91
CA MET A 132 14.34 2.16 -18.15
C MET A 132 14.10 2.05 -16.64
N ILE A 133 14.94 1.24 -15.98
CA ILE A 133 15.16 1.27 -14.54
C ILE A 133 16.21 2.34 -14.24
N LYS A 134 15.84 3.41 -13.53
CA LYS A 134 16.72 4.55 -13.23
C LYS A 134 17.65 4.32 -12.05
N HIS A 135 17.25 3.45 -11.13
CA HIS A 135 17.92 3.22 -9.84
C HIS A 135 17.97 1.74 -9.50
N ARG A 136 18.60 0.93 -10.36
CA ARG A 136 18.66 -0.53 -10.21
C ARG A 136 19.29 -0.94 -8.87
N GLU A 137 20.27 -0.17 -8.39
CA GLU A 137 20.91 -0.33 -7.08
C GLU A 137 19.97 -0.14 -5.89
N ARG A 138 18.80 0.46 -6.12
CA ARG A 138 17.76 0.65 -5.09
C ARG A 138 16.80 -0.52 -5.01
N ILE A 139 16.84 -1.50 -5.91
CA ILE A 139 15.99 -2.70 -5.79
C ILE A 139 16.62 -3.63 -4.74
N PRO A 140 15.96 -3.89 -3.59
CA PRO A 140 16.49 -4.81 -2.59
C PRO A 140 16.59 -6.23 -3.17
N THR A 141 17.71 -6.90 -2.94
CA THR A 141 17.88 -8.32 -3.28
C THR A 141 16.88 -9.21 -2.54
N GLU A 142 16.43 -8.76 -1.37
CA GLU A 142 15.45 -9.40 -0.52
C GLU A 142 14.09 -9.48 -1.18
N LEU A 143 13.70 -8.51 -2.04
CA LEU A 143 12.45 -8.63 -2.80
C LEU A 143 12.54 -9.76 -3.82
N LYS A 144 13.71 -9.98 -4.45
CA LYS A 144 13.91 -11.14 -5.34
C LYS A 144 13.69 -12.45 -4.59
N ASN A 145 14.14 -12.51 -3.34
CA ASN A 145 13.99 -13.69 -2.51
C ASN A 145 12.55 -13.85 -1.97
N ALA A 146 11.88 -12.74 -1.63
CA ALA A 146 10.49 -12.73 -1.14
C ALA A 146 9.49 -13.25 -2.18
N PHE A 147 9.84 -13.15 -3.47
CA PHE A 147 8.99 -13.54 -4.59
C PHE A 147 9.67 -14.54 -5.52
N VAL A 148 10.58 -15.35 -5.00
CA VAL A 148 11.39 -16.27 -5.81
C VAL A 148 10.54 -17.25 -6.63
N ASP A 149 9.39 -17.65 -6.10
CA ASP A 149 8.46 -18.60 -6.73
C ASP A 149 7.48 -17.92 -7.71
N MET A 150 7.53 -16.59 -7.85
CA MET A 150 6.58 -15.81 -8.64
C MET A 150 7.10 -15.40 -10.03
N GLU A 151 8.30 -15.84 -10.39
CA GLU A 151 8.98 -15.50 -11.66
C GLU A 151 8.98 -13.99 -11.97
N LEU A 152 9.02 -13.13 -10.95
CA LEU A 152 9.03 -11.68 -11.13
C LEU A 152 10.32 -11.24 -11.81
N ASP A 153 10.18 -10.42 -12.86
CA ASP A 153 11.32 -9.80 -13.49
C ASP A 153 11.81 -8.58 -12.71
N GLU A 154 12.91 -7.98 -13.16
CA GLU A 154 13.45 -6.82 -12.47
C GLU A 154 12.61 -5.56 -12.65
N GLU A 155 11.81 -5.47 -13.70
CA GLU A 155 10.86 -4.36 -13.89
C GLU A 155 9.73 -4.42 -12.87
N ASP A 156 9.20 -5.62 -12.61
CA ASP A 156 8.17 -5.85 -11.60
C ASP A 156 8.66 -5.42 -10.21
N LEU A 157 9.87 -5.83 -9.84
CA LEU A 157 10.47 -5.44 -8.56
C LEU A 157 10.80 -3.95 -8.50
N ALA A 158 11.21 -3.36 -9.62
CA ALA A 158 11.46 -1.92 -9.72
C ALA A 158 10.19 -1.09 -9.54
N ARG A 159 9.03 -1.57 -10.00
CA ARG A 159 7.72 -0.91 -9.79
C ARG A 159 7.29 -0.89 -8.33
N MET A 160 7.79 -1.83 -7.52
CA MET A 160 7.52 -1.84 -6.09
C MET A 160 8.40 -0.85 -5.30
N CYS A 161 9.37 -0.22 -5.96
CA CYS A 161 10.34 0.64 -5.32
C CYS A 161 10.21 2.08 -5.84
N PHE A 162 10.23 3.04 -4.92
CA PHE A 162 10.22 4.46 -5.27
C PHE A 162 11.10 5.25 -4.29
N ILE A 163 11.57 6.40 -4.73
CA ILE A 163 12.41 7.30 -3.93
C ILE A 163 11.57 8.49 -3.50
N VAL A 164 11.59 8.80 -2.20
CA VAL A 164 10.92 9.96 -1.63
C VAL A 164 11.86 10.62 -0.64
N ASN A 165 12.11 11.91 -0.83
CA ASN A 165 13.04 12.69 -0.02
C ASN A 165 14.43 12.02 0.15
N GLY A 166 14.95 11.45 -0.94
CA GLY A 166 16.25 10.76 -0.95
C GLY A 166 16.28 9.37 -0.29
N ALA A 167 15.18 8.92 0.30
CA ALA A 167 15.04 7.60 0.89
C ALA A 167 14.27 6.65 -0.03
N ARG A 168 14.66 5.36 -0.01
CA ARG A 168 13.89 4.30 -0.67
C ARG A 168 12.65 3.97 0.12
N ARG A 169 11.56 3.73 -0.60
CA ARG A 169 10.29 3.20 -0.10
C ARG A 169 9.90 1.99 -0.93
N ILE A 170 9.22 1.05 -0.27
CA ILE A 170 8.71 -0.18 -0.87
C ILE A 170 7.19 -0.16 -0.72
N GLY A 171 6.48 -0.34 -1.83
CA GLY A 171 5.03 -0.33 -1.88
C GLY A 171 4.52 -0.69 -3.26
N ASP A 172 3.27 -0.33 -3.56
CA ASP A 172 2.65 -0.50 -4.88
C ASP A 172 2.67 -1.95 -5.43
N PHE A 173 2.22 -2.90 -4.60
CA PHE A 173 2.19 -4.32 -4.93
C PHE A 173 1.00 -4.72 -5.84
N ASP A 174 0.29 -3.78 -6.47
CA ASP A 174 -0.90 -4.06 -7.29
C ASP A 174 -0.59 -4.67 -8.66
N ASN A 175 0.67 -4.62 -9.07
CA ASN A 175 1.15 -5.20 -10.32
C ASN A 175 1.60 -6.66 -10.17
N ILE A 176 1.58 -7.19 -8.94
CA ILE A 176 1.88 -8.60 -8.70
C ILE A 176 0.61 -9.42 -8.97
N ASP A 177 0.60 -10.14 -10.08
CA ASP A 177 -0.39 -11.21 -10.30
C ASP A 177 -0.03 -12.40 -9.40
N LEU A 178 -0.47 -12.33 -8.15
CA LEU A 178 -0.37 -13.44 -7.21
C LEU A 178 -1.25 -14.59 -7.72
N THR A 179 -0.62 -15.72 -8.04
CA THR A 179 -1.35 -16.97 -8.29
C THR A 179 -2.01 -17.44 -7.00
N GLN A 180 -3.10 -18.22 -7.10
CA GLN A 180 -3.78 -18.76 -5.91
C GLN A 180 -2.84 -19.60 -5.02
N GLU A 181 -1.83 -20.26 -5.61
CA GLU A 181 -0.80 -21.00 -4.87
C GLU A 181 0.16 -20.06 -4.13
N ALA A 182 0.64 -18.98 -4.78
CA ALA A 182 1.42 -17.94 -4.10
C ALA A 182 0.62 -17.25 -2.99
N PHE A 183 -0.70 -17.08 -3.18
CA PHE A 183 -1.61 -16.64 -2.14
C PHE A 183 -1.60 -17.59 -0.93
N ASP A 184 -1.71 -18.89 -1.14
CA ASP A 184 -1.77 -19.86 -0.05
C ASP A 184 -0.43 -19.97 0.71
N GLU A 185 0.72 -19.86 0.03
CA GLU A 185 2.07 -19.92 0.61
C GLU A 185 2.46 -18.68 1.44
N ILE A 186 2.02 -17.48 1.03
CA ILE A 186 2.19 -16.23 1.80
C ILE A 186 1.31 -16.26 3.08
N GLY A 187 0.52 -17.32 3.28
CA GLY A 187 -0.31 -17.53 4.46
C GLY A 187 -1.62 -16.76 4.40
N PHE A 188 -2.17 -16.55 3.20
CA PHE A 188 -3.41 -15.81 2.97
C PHE A 188 -4.60 -16.39 3.73
N ALA A 189 -4.66 -17.71 3.95
CA ALA A 189 -5.70 -18.32 4.80
C ALA A 189 -5.72 -17.76 6.23
N SER A 190 -4.57 -17.32 6.77
CA SER A 190 -4.47 -16.65 8.08
C SER A 190 -4.79 -15.14 8.03
N LEU A 191 -4.74 -14.56 6.82
CA LEU A 191 -5.11 -13.18 6.49
C LEU A 191 -6.48 -13.08 5.83
N CYS A 192 -7.26 -14.16 5.76
CA CYS A 192 -8.70 -14.11 5.56
C CYS A 192 -9.28 -13.32 6.74
N LEU A 193 -9.19 -12.00 6.58
CA LEU A 193 -9.31 -10.99 7.61
C LEU A 193 -10.59 -11.29 8.36
N ASN A 194 -10.53 -11.35 9.69
CA ASN A 194 -11.71 -10.98 10.45
C ASN A 194 -12.13 -9.61 9.89
N PRO A 195 -13.31 -9.48 9.25
CA PRO A 195 -13.60 -8.32 8.39
C PRO A 195 -13.53 -6.96 9.09
N GLY A 196 -13.40 -6.93 10.42
CA GLY A 196 -13.23 -5.72 11.22
C GLY A 196 -11.80 -5.36 11.65
N GLN A 197 -10.79 -6.24 11.55
CA GLN A 197 -9.49 -5.99 12.19
C GLN A 197 -8.55 -5.05 11.42
N TYR A 198 -8.63 -5.07 10.08
CA TYR A 198 -7.77 -4.27 9.18
C TYR A 198 -8.60 -3.45 8.19
N THR A 199 -9.85 -3.20 8.57
CA THR A 199 -10.80 -2.39 7.82
C THR A 199 -10.99 -1.10 8.58
N LEU A 200 -10.82 0.03 7.89
CA LEU A 200 -11.24 1.32 8.40
C LEU A 200 -12.63 1.63 7.83
N ARG A 201 -13.61 1.76 8.73
CA ARG A 201 -14.91 2.36 8.40
C ARG A 201 -14.86 3.82 8.81
N ILE A 202 -14.98 4.69 7.83
CA ILE A 202 -15.20 6.11 8.07
C ILE A 202 -16.42 6.55 7.28
N ASP A 203 -17.14 7.51 7.85
CA ASP A 203 -18.20 8.22 7.17
C ASP A 203 -17.59 9.14 6.10
N TYR A 204 -17.14 8.54 5.00
CA TYR A 204 -16.52 9.25 3.90
C TYR A 204 -17.60 9.67 2.90
N ASP A 205 -17.96 10.96 2.90
CA ASP A 205 -18.82 11.53 1.88
C ASP A 205 -18.00 11.75 0.59
N ILE A 206 -18.28 10.97 -0.46
CA ILE A 206 -17.60 11.05 -1.78
C ILE A 206 -18.17 12.19 -2.61
#